data_AF-A0A920LSE3-F1
#
_entry.id   AF-A0A920LSE3-F1
#
_cell.length_a   1.000
_cell.length_b   1.000
_cell.length_c   1.000
_cell.angle_alpha   90.00
_cell.angle_beta   90.00
_cell.angle_gamma   90.00
#
_symmetry.space_group_name_H-M   'P 1'
#
loop_
_entity.id
_entity.type
_entity.pdbx_description
1 polymer ?
#
loop_
_entity_poly.entity_id
_entity_poly.type
_entity_poly.pdbx_seq_one_letter_code
_entity_poly.pdbx_strand_id
1 'polypeptide(L)' 'MVKLNKIYTRTGDDGQTVLVNGQRVAKHAKRPVAFGEVDELNSVMA' A
#
# COMPACT_ATOMS: atom_id res chain seq x y z
N MET A 1 3.49 0.85 16.57
CA MET A 1 2.03 0.71 16.38
C MET A 1 1.61 1.59 15.22
N VAL A 2 0.93 1.04 14.20
CA VAL A 2 0.39 1.84 13.09
C VAL A 2 -0.85 2.57 13.59
N LYS A 3 -0.95 3.89 13.35
CA LYS A 3 -2.09 4.71 13.78
C LYS A 3 -2.91 5.12 12.57
N LEU A 4 -4.17 4.69 12.53
CA LEU A 4 -5.12 5.02 11.45
C LEU A 4 -6.05 6.13 11.95
N ASN A 5 -5.71 7.39 11.67
CA ASN A 5 -6.50 8.57 12.07
C ASN A 5 -7.16 9.28 10.88
N LYS A 6 -6.43 9.45 9.77
CA LYS A 6 -6.94 9.88 8.47
C LYS A 6 -6.55 8.83 7.45
N ILE A 7 -7.55 8.23 6.81
CA ILE A 7 -7.32 7.18 5.82
C ILE A 7 -6.77 7.77 4.52
N TYR A 8 -7.25 8.95 4.12
CA TYR A 8 -6.75 9.66 2.93
C TYR A 8 -5.64 10.65 3.31
N THR A 9 -4.47 10.48 2.70
CA THR A 9 -3.31 11.40 2.83
C THR A 9 -3.01 12.16 1.55
N ARG A 10 -3.52 11.70 0.39
CA ARG A 10 -3.24 12.21 -0.96
C ARG A 10 -1.78 12.10 -1.41
N THR A 11 -0.91 11.45 -0.62
CA THR A 11 0.52 11.35 -0.96
C THR A 11 0.79 10.46 -2.18
N GLY A 12 -0.17 9.63 -2.59
CA GLY A 12 -0.05 8.74 -3.76
C GLY A 12 -0.82 9.20 -4.99
N ASP A 13 -1.30 10.45 -5.03
CA ASP A 13 -2.09 10.98 -6.16
C ASP A 13 -1.26 11.06 -7.46
N ASP A 14 0.07 11.09 -7.33
CA ASP A 14 1.05 11.00 -8.43
C ASP A 14 1.29 9.56 -8.94
N GLY A 15 0.55 8.58 -8.42
CA GLY A 15 0.70 7.17 -8.80
C GLY A 15 1.83 6.42 -8.09
N GLN A 16 2.44 7.02 -7.05
CA GLN A 16 3.47 6.38 -6.22
C GLN A 16 2.91 5.94 -4.85
N THR A 17 3.66 5.10 -4.15
CA THR A 17 3.42 4.72 -2.75
C THR A 17 4.75 4.60 -2.00
N VAL A 18 4.69 4.60 -0.67
CA VAL A 18 5.87 4.50 0.21
C VAL A 18 5.94 3.11 0.83
N LEU A 19 7.07 2.44 0.65
CA LEU A 19 7.36 1.17 1.32
C LEU A 19 7.73 1.40 2.78
N VAL A 20 7.67 0.34 3.60
CA VAL A 20 8.01 0.40 5.04
C VAL A 20 9.42 0.95 5.32
N ASN A 21 10.36 0.79 4.38
CA ASN A 21 11.73 1.31 4.46
C ASN A 21 11.86 2.78 3.99
N GLY A 22 10.75 3.46 3.72
CA GLY A 22 10.72 4.86 3.25
C GLY A 22 10.92 5.04 1.74
N GLN A 23 11.22 3.98 0.99
CA GLN A 23 11.41 4.07 -0.45
C GLN A 23 10.08 4.36 -1.17
N ARG A 24 10.08 5.33 -2.10
CA ARG A 24 8.97 5.55 -3.03
C ARG A 24 9.07 4.65 -4.25
N VAL A 25 7.95 4.02 -4.59
CA VAL A 25 7.83 3.14 -5.77
C VAL A 25 6.49 3.36 -6.47
N ALA A 26 6.45 3.05 -7.77
CA ALA A 26 5.21 3.13 -8.53
C ALA A 26 4.18 2.13 -7.99
N LYS A 27 2.90 2.50 -7.99
CA LYS A 27 1.80 1.63 -7.53
C LYS A 27 1.72 0.28 -8.28
N HIS A 28 2.20 0.25 -9.52
CA HIS A 28 2.25 -0.95 -10.36
C HIS A 28 3.60 -1.69 -10.32
N ALA A 29 4.50 -1.33 -9.40
CA ALA A 29 5.75 -2.07 -9.20
C ALA A 29 5.48 -3.46 -8.58
N LYS A 30 6.40 -4.41 -8.78
CA LYS A 30 6.25 -5.81 -8.33
C LYS A 30 5.90 -5.96 -6.84
N ARG A 31 6.48 -5.12 -5.97
CA ARG A 31 6.28 -5.19 -4.51
C ARG A 31 4.84 -4.79 -4.10
N PRO A 32 4.33 -3.58 -4.42
CA PRO A 32 2.94 -3.22 -4.16
C PRO A 32 1.93 -4.24 -4.70
N VAL A 33 2.13 -4.74 -5.92
CA VAL A 33 1.26 -5.76 -6.51
C VAL A 33 1.26 -7.02 -5.65
N ALA A 34 2.43 -7.56 -5.28
CA ALA A 34 2.52 -8.79 -4.48
C ALA A 34 1.80 -8.70 -3.12
N PHE A 35 1.94 -7.58 -2.40
CA PHE A 35 1.24 -7.43 -1.12
C PHE A 35 -0.25 -7.08 -1.30
N GLY A 36 -0.64 -6.48 -2.43
CA GLY A 36 -2.04 -6.28 -2.80
C GLY A 36 -2.78 -7.60 -3.03
N GLU A 37 -2.16 -8.56 -3.72
CA GLU A 37 -2.72 -9.92 -3.90
C GLU A 37 -2.90 -10.64 -2.55
N VAL A 38 -1.96 -10.47 -1.62
CA VAL A 38 -2.08 -11.03 -0.27
C VAL A 38 -3.19 -10.35 0.53
N ASP A 39 -3.36 -9.03 0.39
CA ASP A 39 -4.43 -8.27 1.03
C ASP A 39 -5.81 -8.69 0.48
N GLU A 40 -5.92 -8.94 -0.82
CA GLU A 40 -7.12 -9.45 -1.47
C GLU A 40 -7.48 -10.86 -0.97
N LEU A 41 -6.50 -11.78 -0.95
CA LEU A 41 -6.71 -13.12 -0.39
C LEU A 41 -7.17 -13.05 1.06
N ASN A 42 -6.50 -12.25 1.89
CA ASN A 42 -6.84 -12.11 3.31
C ASN A 42 -8.25 -11.53 3.50
N SER A 43 -8.68 -10.62 2.62
CA SER A 43 -10.04 -10.05 2.64
C SER A 43 -11.14 -11.08 2.34
N VAL A 44 -10.82 -12.18 1.65
CA VAL A 44 -11.75 -13.30 1.38
C VAL A 44 -11.73 -14.34 2.51
N MET A 45 -10.60 -14.49 3.21
CA MET A 45 -10.43 -15.48 4.28
C MET A 45 -10.96 -14.99 5.64
N ALA A 46 -11.03 -13.67 5.85
CA ALA A 46 -11.39 -13.04 7.12
C ALA A 46 -12.90 -13.04 7.41
#